data_AF-A0A535AHL3-F1
#
_entry.id   AF-A0A535AHL3-F1
#
_cell.length_a   1.000
_cell.length_b   1.000
_cell.length_c   1.000
_cell.angle_alpha   90.00
_cell.angle_beta   90.00
_cell.angle_gamma   90.00
#
_symmetry.space_group_name_H-M   'P 1'
#
loop_
_entity.id
_entity.type
_entity.pdbx_description
1 polymer ?
#
loop_
_entity_poly.entity_id
_entity_poly.type
_entity_poly.pdbx_seq_one_letter_code
_entity_poly.pdbx_strand_id
1 'polypeptide(L)'
;MATRWLRWPLGGLLTLSVALGTTAAWGSPCIQDAKGEYRNCKASCVEDFQVAKDACLNRDHPCVERCRAERGLCREGTGIDQAFAACDATLDAAKQDCRDKFPAGSEDRDNCIDQAQVVAFQCRDSAREQFGPALKQCRRDFRVCARACGPPDVPVDAAQCKQTAKDNFRTCKANCREDFQVAVDACLNRDHACVEQCRADRQTCRQPTLDRLSSDIAACNARRDSDIQNCKDLYADGTPERDQCIDNAQVAGFECRDQAREDARPGLQTCREHFRDCVRACPPAS
;
A
#
# COMPACT_ATOMS: atom_id res chain seq x y z
N MET A 1 -69.17 -25.54 42.90
CA MET A 1 -68.56 -24.30 43.44
C MET A 1 -67.57 -23.82 42.39
N ALA A 2 -67.93 -22.99 41.39
CA ALA A 2 -68.08 -21.51 41.43
C ALA A 2 -66.88 -20.86 42.17
N THR A 3 -66.02 -20.01 41.61
CA THR A 3 -66.10 -18.85 40.67
C THR A 3 -64.63 -18.46 40.35
N ARG A 4 -64.12 -18.29 39.12
CA ARG A 4 -64.23 -17.23 38.09
C ARG A 4 -63.87 -15.78 38.53
N TRP A 5 -62.73 -15.31 37.98
CA TRP A 5 -62.36 -13.94 37.49
C TRP A 5 -61.55 -12.95 38.36
N LEU A 6 -60.43 -12.47 37.78
CA LEU A 6 -60.18 -11.12 37.22
C LEU A 6 -58.82 -10.45 37.61
N ARG A 7 -58.06 -10.08 36.55
CA ARG A 7 -57.42 -8.76 36.29
C ARG A 7 -55.96 -8.47 36.72
N TRP A 8 -55.09 -8.41 35.71
CA TRP A 8 -53.89 -7.54 35.58
C TRP A 8 -54.26 -6.04 35.71
N PRO A 9 -53.35 -5.08 36.02
CA PRO A 9 -52.11 -4.86 35.23
C PRO A 9 -50.91 -4.10 35.89
N LEU A 10 -49.86 -3.88 35.07
CA LEU A 10 -48.83 -2.82 35.09
C LEU A 10 -47.67 -2.84 36.12
N GLY A 11 -46.45 -2.82 35.57
CA GLY A 11 -45.35 -2.00 36.12
C GLY A 11 -44.04 -2.76 36.36
N GLY A 12 -42.98 -2.47 35.58
CA GLY A 12 -41.63 -2.90 35.95
C GLY A 12 -40.60 -3.04 34.83
N LEU A 13 -40.40 -1.97 34.05
CA LEU A 13 -39.17 -1.58 33.35
C LEU A 13 -38.13 -2.67 32.98
N LEU A 14 -38.09 -2.98 31.69
CA LEU A 14 -36.88 -3.35 30.95
C LEU A 14 -35.76 -2.35 31.24
N THR A 15 -34.69 -2.80 31.88
CA THR A 15 -33.37 -2.14 31.80
C THR A 15 -32.52 -2.93 30.81
N LEU A 16 -32.75 -2.68 29.51
CA LEU A 16 -31.73 -2.96 28.50
C LEU A 16 -30.52 -2.11 28.87
N SER A 17 -29.51 -2.78 29.43
CA SER A 17 -28.19 -2.19 29.60
C SER A 17 -27.60 -2.05 28.19
N VAL A 18 -27.82 -0.89 27.56
CA VAL A 18 -27.13 -0.51 26.33
C VAL A 18 -25.64 -0.54 26.68
N ALA A 19 -24.95 -1.52 26.12
CA ALA A 19 -23.51 -1.65 26.20
C ALA A 19 -22.91 -0.31 25.78
N LEU A 20 -22.23 0.34 26.73
CA LEU A 20 -21.37 1.48 26.47
C LEU A 20 -20.43 1.07 25.33
N GLY A 21 -20.60 1.71 24.17
CA GLY A 21 -19.77 1.50 23.01
C GLY A 21 -18.33 1.76 23.40
N THR A 22 -17.55 0.70 23.55
CA THR A 22 -16.09 0.80 23.62
C THR A 22 -15.66 1.49 22.33
N THR A 23 -15.05 2.65 22.44
CA THR A 23 -14.37 3.29 21.31
C THR A 23 -13.36 2.28 20.78
N ALA A 24 -13.66 1.67 19.63
CA ALA A 24 -12.76 0.69 19.06
C ALA A 24 -11.45 1.41 18.77
N ALA A 25 -10.39 0.96 19.42
CA ALA A 25 -9.06 1.47 19.15
C ALA A 25 -8.68 1.11 17.70
N TRP A 26 -7.85 1.94 17.07
CA TRP A 26 -7.33 1.78 15.70
C TRP A 26 -6.54 0.47 15.44
N GLY A 27 -6.48 -0.44 16.42
CA GLY A 27 -5.90 -1.78 16.34
C GLY A 27 -6.85 -2.91 16.74
N SER A 28 -8.18 -2.69 16.70
CA SER A 28 -9.17 -3.71 17.01
C SER A 28 -9.14 -4.88 16.01
N PRO A 29 -9.58 -6.09 16.41
CA PRO A 29 -9.76 -7.22 15.50
C PRO A 29 -10.60 -6.87 14.26
N CYS A 30 -11.66 -6.08 14.44
CA CYS A 30 -12.50 -5.56 13.35
C CYS A 30 -11.69 -4.85 12.25
N ILE A 31 -10.74 -3.98 12.63
CA ILE A 31 -9.89 -3.27 11.66
C ILE A 31 -8.88 -4.22 11.00
N GLN A 32 -8.47 -5.30 11.66
CA GLN A 32 -7.60 -6.30 11.06
C GLN A 32 -8.34 -7.15 10.03
N ASP A 33 -9.59 -7.52 10.29
CA ASP A 33 -10.44 -8.24 9.35
C ASP A 33 -10.71 -7.40 8.11
N ALA A 34 -11.09 -6.13 8.29
CA ALA A 34 -11.25 -5.18 7.18
C ALA A 34 -9.96 -5.03 6.34
N LYS A 35 -8.77 -5.05 6.97
CA LYS A 35 -7.50 -5.06 6.24
C LYS A 35 -7.28 -6.36 5.47
N GLY A 36 -7.69 -7.50 6.02
CA GLY A 36 -7.65 -8.80 5.35
C GLY A 36 -8.52 -8.78 4.08
N GLU A 37 -9.76 -8.33 4.20
CA GLU A 37 -10.69 -8.19 3.07
C GLU A 37 -10.14 -7.23 2.00
N TYR A 38 -9.59 -6.08 2.41
CA TYR A 38 -8.95 -5.15 1.49
C TYR A 38 -7.80 -5.79 0.71
N ARG A 39 -6.96 -6.59 1.38
CA ARG A 39 -5.85 -7.32 0.72
C ARG A 39 -6.38 -8.32 -0.29
N ASN A 40 -7.43 -9.07 0.05
CA ASN A 40 -8.06 -10.05 -0.83
C ASN A 40 -8.70 -9.38 -2.06
N CYS A 41 -9.46 -8.30 -1.86
CA CYS A 41 -10.07 -7.52 -2.94
C CYS A 41 -9.00 -7.00 -3.92
N LYS A 42 -7.91 -6.44 -3.38
CA LYS A 42 -6.79 -5.96 -4.19
C LYS A 42 -6.07 -7.09 -4.94
N ALA A 43 -5.94 -8.27 -4.34
CA ALA A 43 -5.36 -9.43 -5.01
C ALA A 43 -6.21 -9.84 -6.23
N SER A 44 -7.53 -9.91 -6.07
CA SER A 44 -8.47 -10.17 -7.17
C SER A 44 -8.32 -9.12 -8.29
N CYS A 45 -8.29 -7.82 -7.96
CA CYS A 45 -8.07 -6.78 -8.97
C CYS A 45 -6.76 -6.96 -9.75
N VAL A 46 -5.69 -7.43 -9.09
CA VAL A 46 -4.38 -7.67 -9.73
C VAL A 46 -4.45 -8.85 -10.68
N GLU A 47 -5.14 -9.92 -10.30
CA GLU A 47 -5.37 -11.10 -11.14
C GLU A 47 -6.18 -10.73 -12.40
N ASP A 48 -7.31 -10.02 -12.23
CA ASP A 48 -8.15 -9.56 -13.34
C ASP A 48 -7.40 -8.64 -14.30
N PHE A 49 -6.58 -7.73 -13.75
CA PHE A 49 -5.74 -6.86 -14.55
C PHE A 49 -4.68 -7.63 -15.35
N GLN A 50 -4.10 -8.67 -14.76
CA GLN A 50 -3.12 -9.51 -15.44
C GLN A 50 -3.77 -10.24 -16.61
N VAL A 51 -4.93 -10.86 -16.40
CA VAL A 51 -5.72 -11.55 -17.43
C VAL A 51 -6.11 -10.59 -18.55
N ALA A 52 -6.67 -9.42 -18.20
CA ALA A 52 -7.09 -8.41 -19.17
C ALA A 52 -5.90 -7.93 -20.02
N LYS A 53 -4.72 -7.75 -19.42
CA LYS A 53 -3.54 -7.35 -20.18
C LYS A 53 -3.02 -8.41 -21.14
N ASP A 54 -3.22 -9.69 -20.86
CA ASP A 54 -2.81 -10.76 -21.79
C ASP A 54 -3.73 -10.85 -22.97
N ALA A 55 -5.04 -10.68 -22.76
CA ALA A 55 -5.98 -10.55 -23.85
C ALA A 55 -5.58 -9.40 -24.81
N CYS A 56 -4.84 -8.41 -24.30
CA CYS A 56 -4.27 -7.31 -25.10
C CYS A 56 -2.90 -7.59 -25.71
N LEU A 57 -2.24 -8.70 -25.37
CA LEU A 57 -1.03 -9.10 -26.07
C LEU A 57 -1.50 -9.71 -27.38
N ASN A 58 -1.01 -9.18 -28.50
CA ASN A 58 -1.14 -9.87 -29.79
C ASN A 58 -0.23 -11.12 -29.77
N ARG A 59 -0.50 -12.07 -28.88
CA ARG A 59 0.24 -13.29 -28.59
C ARG A 59 -0.71 -14.39 -28.12
N ASP A 60 -0.38 -15.65 -28.39
CA ASP A 60 -1.11 -16.82 -27.90
C ASP A 60 -1.18 -16.85 -26.37
N HIS A 61 -2.40 -16.76 -25.82
CA HIS A 61 -2.63 -16.62 -24.38
C HIS A 61 -2.20 -17.86 -23.57
N PRO A 62 -2.57 -19.10 -23.94
CA PRO A 62 -2.07 -20.30 -23.27
C PRO A 62 -0.54 -20.39 -23.23
N CYS A 63 0.15 -20.00 -24.30
CA CYS A 63 1.61 -19.94 -24.32
C CYS A 63 2.17 -18.93 -23.31
N VAL A 64 1.62 -17.71 -23.25
CA VAL A 64 2.08 -16.66 -22.32
C VAL A 64 1.83 -17.06 -20.85
N GLU A 65 0.74 -17.75 -20.55
CA GLU A 65 0.45 -18.24 -19.19
C GLU A 65 1.50 -19.25 -18.69
N ARG A 66 2.00 -20.15 -19.56
CA ARG A 66 3.14 -21.01 -19.19
C ARG A 66 4.39 -20.20 -18.88
N CYS A 67 4.71 -19.20 -19.69
CA CYS A 67 5.85 -18.30 -19.44
C CYS A 67 5.72 -17.55 -18.10
N ARG A 68 4.49 -17.24 -17.68
CA ARG A 68 4.22 -16.61 -16.39
C ARG A 68 4.38 -17.57 -15.23
N ALA A 69 3.91 -18.80 -15.37
CA ALA A 69 4.12 -19.85 -14.37
C ALA A 69 5.63 -20.06 -14.13
N GLU A 70 6.43 -20.16 -15.20
CA GLU A 70 7.90 -20.22 -15.10
C GLU A 70 8.51 -18.99 -14.43
N ARG A 71 8.01 -17.78 -14.76
CA ARG A 71 8.43 -16.55 -14.07
C ARG A 71 8.04 -16.55 -12.59
N GLY A 72 6.90 -17.11 -12.26
CA GLY A 72 6.41 -17.30 -10.89
C GLY A 72 7.37 -18.16 -10.10
N LEU A 73 7.68 -19.35 -10.60
CA LEU A 73 8.67 -20.27 -10.02
C LEU A 73 10.06 -19.62 -9.91
N CYS A 74 10.50 -18.90 -10.94
CA CYS A 74 11.77 -18.17 -10.90
C CYS A 74 11.78 -17.12 -9.78
N ARG A 75 10.70 -16.34 -9.64
CA ARG A 75 10.54 -15.34 -8.57
C ARG A 75 10.55 -16.00 -7.20
N GLU A 76 9.75 -17.04 -7.01
CA GLU A 76 9.69 -17.80 -5.75
C GLU A 76 11.08 -18.33 -5.36
N GLY A 77 11.82 -18.85 -6.34
CA GLY A 77 13.20 -19.29 -6.17
C GLY A 77 14.20 -18.19 -5.81
N THR A 78 13.86 -16.90 -6.00
CA THR A 78 14.75 -15.80 -5.59
C THR A 78 14.77 -15.57 -4.08
N GLY A 79 13.73 -15.96 -3.35
CA GLY A 79 13.63 -15.68 -1.91
C GLY A 79 13.07 -14.30 -1.54
N ILE A 80 12.74 -13.42 -2.51
CA ILE A 80 12.31 -12.05 -2.19
C ILE A 80 11.00 -12.01 -1.40
N ASP A 81 10.07 -12.92 -1.68
CA ASP A 81 8.77 -12.91 -1.02
C ASP A 81 8.90 -13.33 0.45
N GLN A 82 9.80 -14.28 0.75
CA GLN A 82 10.20 -14.64 2.12
C GLN A 82 10.90 -13.48 2.83
N ALA A 83 11.78 -12.75 2.14
CA ALA A 83 12.45 -11.59 2.72
C ALA A 83 11.46 -10.47 3.06
N PHE A 84 10.49 -10.18 2.18
CA PHE A 84 9.43 -9.22 2.48
C PHE A 84 8.51 -9.69 3.60
N ALA A 85 8.16 -10.98 3.65
CA ALA A 85 7.38 -11.54 4.75
C ALA A 85 8.12 -11.39 6.09
N ALA A 86 9.44 -11.57 6.12
CA ALA A 86 10.27 -11.35 7.31
C ALA A 86 10.31 -9.86 7.73
N CYS A 87 10.44 -8.94 6.77
CA CYS A 87 10.37 -7.50 7.04
C CYS A 87 8.99 -7.08 7.59
N ASP A 88 7.91 -7.65 7.03
CA ASP A 88 6.55 -7.36 7.46
C ASP A 88 6.26 -7.95 8.85
N ALA A 89 6.74 -9.16 9.14
CA ALA A 89 6.66 -9.74 10.47
C ALA A 89 7.40 -8.89 11.52
N THR A 90 8.58 -8.39 11.17
CA THR A 90 9.36 -7.48 12.02
C THR A 90 8.60 -6.17 12.26
N LEU A 91 7.97 -5.61 11.23
CA LEU A 91 7.14 -4.41 11.35
C LEU A 91 5.94 -4.63 12.27
N ASP A 92 5.25 -5.75 12.12
CA ASP A 92 4.05 -6.06 12.90
C ASP A 92 4.41 -6.28 14.37
N ALA A 93 5.51 -6.97 14.65
CA ALA A 93 6.06 -7.11 16.00
C ALA A 93 6.45 -5.75 16.60
N ALA A 94 7.23 -4.93 15.88
CA ALA A 94 7.64 -3.61 16.36
C ALA A 94 6.44 -2.67 16.59
N LYS A 95 5.42 -2.73 15.73
CA LYS A 95 4.17 -2.00 15.97
C LYS A 95 3.49 -2.48 17.24
N GLN A 96 3.41 -3.79 17.46
CA GLN A 96 2.79 -4.32 18.66
C GLN A 96 3.54 -3.85 19.92
N ASP A 97 4.87 -3.93 19.93
CA ASP A 97 5.70 -3.40 21.02
C ASP A 97 5.43 -1.91 21.28
N CYS A 98 5.29 -1.09 20.23
CA CYS A 98 4.94 0.32 20.39
C CYS A 98 3.54 0.50 21.03
N ARG A 99 2.57 -0.36 20.70
CA ARG A 99 1.21 -0.30 21.27
C ARG A 99 1.19 -0.72 22.74
N ASP A 100 2.06 -1.65 23.11
CA ASP A 100 2.16 -2.17 24.48
C ASP A 100 2.91 -1.19 25.39
N LYS A 101 3.89 -0.45 24.84
CA LYS A 101 4.69 0.54 25.58
C LYS A 101 4.01 1.89 25.75
N PHE A 102 3.26 2.36 24.76
CA PHE A 102 2.76 3.73 24.73
C PHE A 102 1.22 3.80 24.68
N PRO A 103 0.59 4.74 25.40
CA PRO A 103 -0.87 4.85 25.44
C PRO A 103 -1.46 5.19 24.08
N ALA A 104 -2.70 4.74 23.85
CA ALA A 104 -3.40 4.95 22.58
C ALA A 104 -3.58 6.45 22.30
N GLY A 105 -3.11 6.90 21.14
CA GLY A 105 -3.24 8.29 20.70
C GLY A 105 -2.22 9.26 21.30
N SER A 106 -1.15 8.76 21.94
CA SER A 106 0.01 9.57 22.32
C SER A 106 0.98 9.77 21.15
N GLU A 107 1.65 10.92 21.15
CA GLU A 107 2.68 11.26 20.17
C GLU A 107 3.85 10.24 20.20
N ASP A 108 4.25 9.80 21.38
CA ASP A 108 5.31 8.79 21.55
C ASP A 108 5.00 7.46 20.86
N ARG A 109 3.75 7.00 20.94
CA ARG A 109 3.30 5.79 20.24
C ARG A 109 3.43 5.94 18.74
N ASP A 110 3.11 7.11 18.22
CA ASP A 110 3.13 7.38 16.79
C ASP A 110 4.55 7.53 16.27
N ASN A 111 5.41 8.26 16.98
CA ASN A 111 6.83 8.36 16.68
C ASN A 111 7.49 6.96 16.69
N CYS A 112 7.14 6.11 17.65
CA CYS A 112 7.58 4.72 17.70
C CYS A 112 7.11 3.91 16.47
N ILE A 113 5.82 4.00 16.12
CA ILE A 113 5.26 3.29 14.96
C ILE A 113 5.85 3.80 13.64
N ASP A 114 6.12 5.09 13.52
CA ASP A 114 6.75 5.67 12.34
C ASP A 114 8.20 5.21 12.20
N GLN A 115 8.95 5.17 13.30
CA GLN A 115 10.30 4.61 13.29
C GLN A 115 10.29 3.13 12.89
N ALA A 116 9.36 2.33 13.42
CA ALA A 116 9.19 0.95 13.00
C ALA A 116 8.90 0.82 11.49
N GLN A 117 8.10 1.75 10.93
CA GLN A 117 7.83 1.80 9.49
C GLN A 117 9.07 2.15 8.67
N VAL A 118 9.92 3.08 9.13
CA VAL A 118 11.20 3.41 8.48
C VAL A 118 12.12 2.20 8.46
N VAL A 119 12.26 1.49 9.59
CA VAL A 119 13.09 0.27 9.66
C VAL A 119 12.57 -0.81 8.71
N ALA A 120 11.25 -1.01 8.67
CA ALA A 120 10.66 -1.97 7.73
C ALA A 120 10.82 -1.53 6.27
N PHE A 121 10.80 -0.23 5.98
CA PHE A 121 11.09 0.30 4.66
C PHE A 121 12.53 -0.02 4.25
N GLN A 122 13.51 0.28 5.12
CA GLN A 122 14.93 -0.04 4.91
C GLN A 122 15.14 -1.54 4.69
N CYS A 123 14.52 -2.39 5.51
CA CYS A 123 14.56 -3.85 5.34
C CYS A 123 14.08 -4.29 3.94
N ARG A 124 12.93 -3.76 3.49
CA ARG A 124 12.41 -4.07 2.15
C ARG A 124 13.30 -3.49 1.05
N ASP A 125 13.97 -2.37 1.28
CA ASP A 125 14.88 -1.78 0.31
C ASP A 125 16.14 -2.63 0.14
N SER A 126 16.77 -3.02 1.24
CA SER A 126 17.91 -3.96 1.22
C SER A 126 17.54 -5.29 0.57
N ALA A 127 16.34 -5.82 0.81
CA ALA A 127 15.86 -7.00 0.11
C ALA A 127 15.71 -6.75 -1.42
N ARG A 128 15.22 -5.58 -1.84
CA ARG A 128 15.16 -5.25 -3.28
C ARG A 128 16.53 -5.13 -3.92
N GLU A 129 17.51 -4.59 -3.20
CA GLU A 129 18.89 -4.52 -3.67
C GLU A 129 19.49 -5.91 -3.81
N GLN A 130 19.38 -6.73 -2.77
CA GLN A 130 19.91 -8.09 -2.72
C GLN A 130 19.31 -9.00 -3.81
N PHE A 131 17.98 -9.02 -3.93
CA PHE A 131 17.28 -9.92 -4.86
C PHE A 131 17.00 -9.28 -6.23
N GLY A 132 17.26 -7.99 -6.38
CA GLY A 132 17.00 -7.20 -7.58
C GLY A 132 17.62 -7.77 -8.86
N PRO A 133 18.91 -8.18 -8.88
CA PRO A 133 19.54 -8.79 -10.05
C PRO A 133 18.83 -10.07 -10.50
N ALA A 134 18.51 -10.98 -9.59
CA ALA A 134 17.79 -12.22 -9.90
C ALA A 134 16.39 -11.95 -10.47
N LEU A 135 15.65 -11.00 -9.88
CA LEU A 135 14.35 -10.59 -10.41
C LEU A 135 14.44 -9.91 -11.79
N LYS A 136 15.51 -9.17 -12.06
CA LYS A 136 15.77 -8.64 -13.41
C LYS A 136 15.99 -9.80 -14.39
N GLN A 137 16.67 -10.86 -13.97
CA GLN A 137 16.87 -12.05 -14.80
C GLN A 137 15.55 -12.78 -15.09
N CYS A 138 14.74 -13.11 -14.08
CA CYS A 138 13.42 -13.73 -14.29
C CYS A 138 12.53 -12.92 -15.25
N ARG A 139 12.61 -11.58 -15.20
CA ARG A 139 11.89 -10.70 -16.13
C ARG A 139 12.44 -10.74 -17.55
N ARG A 140 13.75 -10.92 -17.74
CA ARG A 140 14.37 -11.10 -19.06
C ARG A 140 13.92 -12.43 -19.66
N ASP A 141 13.99 -13.51 -18.90
CA ASP A 141 13.62 -14.86 -19.37
C ASP A 141 12.14 -14.92 -19.77
N PHE A 142 11.26 -14.33 -18.96
CA PHE A 142 9.85 -14.17 -19.32
C PHE A 142 9.65 -13.42 -20.65
N ARG A 143 10.40 -12.34 -20.90
CA ARG A 143 10.27 -11.57 -22.15
C ARG A 143 10.72 -12.40 -23.35
N VAL A 144 11.75 -13.23 -23.19
CA VAL A 144 12.21 -14.15 -24.24
C VAL A 144 11.13 -15.19 -24.53
N CYS A 145 10.59 -15.84 -23.49
CA CYS A 145 9.51 -16.83 -23.61
C CYS A 145 8.25 -16.22 -24.27
N ALA A 146 7.76 -15.10 -23.76
CA ALA A 146 6.54 -14.45 -24.27
C ALA A 146 6.68 -13.91 -25.71
N ARG A 147 7.91 -13.58 -26.15
CA ARG A 147 8.18 -13.19 -27.55
C ARG A 147 8.09 -14.37 -28.51
N ALA A 148 8.39 -15.58 -28.04
CA ALA A 148 8.30 -16.80 -28.83
C ALA A 148 6.85 -17.29 -29.01
N CYS A 149 5.89 -16.76 -28.23
CA CYS A 149 4.48 -17.04 -28.43
C CYS A 149 4.00 -16.45 -29.77
N GLY A 150 3.31 -17.26 -30.59
CA GLY A 150 2.76 -16.85 -31.89
C GLY A 150 1.69 -15.76 -31.77
N PRO A 151 1.24 -15.15 -32.88
CA PRO A 151 0.13 -14.19 -32.87
C PRO A 151 -1.19 -14.83 -32.40
N PRO A 152 -2.17 -14.04 -31.94
CA PRO A 152 -3.49 -14.55 -31.56
C PRO A 152 -4.34 -14.77 -32.82
N ASP A 153 -5.43 -15.53 -32.69
CA ASP A 153 -6.36 -15.79 -33.80
C ASP A 153 -7.12 -14.54 -34.27
N VAL A 154 -7.26 -13.52 -33.40
CA VAL A 154 -7.91 -12.24 -33.72
C VAL A 154 -7.02 -11.08 -33.30
N PRO A 155 -6.62 -10.17 -34.21
CA PRO A 155 -5.84 -9.00 -33.85
C PRO A 155 -6.64 -8.04 -32.97
N VAL A 156 -6.02 -7.57 -31.88
CA VAL A 156 -6.58 -6.50 -31.04
C VAL A 156 -5.74 -5.23 -31.15
N ASP A 157 -6.38 -4.07 -31.00
CA ASP A 157 -5.66 -2.83 -30.71
C ASP A 157 -5.06 -2.93 -29.30
N ALA A 158 -3.82 -3.41 -29.26
CA ALA A 158 -3.11 -3.65 -28.02
C ALA A 158 -2.91 -2.38 -27.17
N ALA A 159 -2.91 -1.19 -27.78
CA ALA A 159 -2.74 0.06 -27.06
C ALA A 159 -4.03 0.43 -26.32
N GLN A 160 -5.15 0.48 -27.05
CA GLN A 160 -6.46 0.77 -26.47
C GLN A 160 -6.86 -0.29 -25.45
N CYS A 161 -6.67 -1.57 -25.76
CA CYS A 161 -6.98 -2.67 -24.85
C CYS A 161 -6.20 -2.55 -23.52
N LYS A 162 -4.88 -2.26 -23.58
CA LYS A 162 -4.07 -2.07 -22.36
C LYS A 162 -4.51 -0.86 -21.56
N GLN A 163 -5.00 0.18 -22.22
CA GLN A 163 -5.48 1.37 -21.55
C GLN A 163 -6.78 1.07 -20.79
N THR A 164 -7.75 0.41 -21.43
CA THR A 164 -8.96 -0.08 -20.77
C THR A 164 -8.66 -0.98 -19.57
N ALA A 165 -7.73 -1.93 -19.72
CA ALA A 165 -7.33 -2.79 -18.60
C ALA A 165 -6.75 -2.00 -17.42
N LYS A 166 -5.95 -0.95 -17.68
CA LYS A 166 -5.42 -0.08 -16.63
C LYS A 166 -6.52 0.73 -15.94
N ASP A 167 -7.47 1.24 -16.69
CA ASP A 167 -8.55 2.07 -16.14
C ASP A 167 -9.50 1.20 -15.30
N ASN A 168 -9.84 0.00 -15.76
CA ASN A 168 -10.59 -0.98 -14.95
C ASN A 168 -9.85 -1.35 -13.66
N PHE A 169 -8.53 -1.58 -13.73
CA PHE A 169 -7.73 -1.85 -12.55
C PHE A 169 -7.71 -0.69 -11.55
N ARG A 170 -7.65 0.55 -12.05
CA ARG A 170 -7.73 1.77 -11.21
C ARG A 170 -9.07 1.85 -10.50
N THR A 171 -10.18 1.62 -11.22
CA THR A 171 -11.53 1.59 -10.66
C THR A 171 -11.68 0.49 -9.61
N CYS A 172 -11.27 -0.74 -9.90
CA CYS A 172 -11.33 -1.86 -8.96
C CYS A 172 -10.60 -1.53 -7.64
N LYS A 173 -9.39 -0.97 -7.74
CA LYS A 173 -8.64 -0.53 -6.57
C LYS A 173 -9.29 0.61 -5.79
N ALA A 174 -10.00 1.52 -6.48
CA ALA A 174 -10.73 2.60 -5.84
C ALA A 174 -11.89 2.04 -5.02
N ASN A 175 -12.68 1.14 -5.60
CA ASN A 175 -13.80 0.48 -4.94
C ASN A 175 -13.34 -0.32 -3.70
N CYS A 176 -12.30 -1.16 -3.83
CA CYS A 176 -11.75 -1.88 -2.68
C CYS A 176 -11.33 -0.94 -1.54
N ARG A 177 -10.81 0.26 -1.88
CA ARG A 177 -10.38 1.24 -0.90
C ARG A 177 -11.58 1.89 -0.20
N GLU A 178 -12.62 2.22 -0.95
CA GLU A 178 -13.87 2.76 -0.42
C GLU A 178 -14.54 1.77 0.54
N ASP A 179 -14.69 0.50 0.14
CA ASP A 179 -15.24 -0.57 0.99
C ASP A 179 -14.45 -0.72 2.29
N PHE A 180 -13.12 -0.70 2.20
CA PHE A 180 -12.25 -0.73 3.38
C PHE A 180 -12.46 0.49 4.29
N GLN A 181 -12.62 1.68 3.70
CA GLN A 181 -12.83 2.91 4.45
C GLN A 181 -14.16 2.91 5.19
N VAL A 182 -15.24 2.45 4.54
CA VAL A 182 -16.57 2.24 5.15
C VAL A 182 -16.47 1.24 6.30
N ALA A 183 -15.81 0.09 6.08
CA ALA A 183 -15.65 -0.95 7.10
C ALA A 183 -14.87 -0.43 8.32
N VAL A 184 -13.81 0.35 8.12
CA VAL A 184 -13.04 0.96 9.22
C VAL A 184 -13.89 1.97 10.00
N ASP A 185 -14.68 2.80 9.32
CA ASP A 185 -15.53 3.79 10.00
C ASP A 185 -16.61 3.11 10.85
N ALA A 186 -17.21 2.05 10.31
CA ALA A 186 -18.13 1.19 11.04
C ALA A 186 -17.44 0.55 12.26
N CYS A 187 -16.22 0.02 12.09
CA CYS A 187 -15.44 -0.52 13.20
C CYS A 187 -15.16 0.52 14.28
N LEU A 188 -14.90 1.78 13.90
CA LEU A 188 -14.64 2.90 14.82
C LEU A 188 -15.92 3.48 15.44
N ASN A 189 -17.10 3.00 15.01
CA ASN A 189 -18.41 3.59 15.30
C ASN A 189 -18.38 5.11 15.04
N ARG A 190 -18.10 5.48 13.80
CA ARG A 190 -18.09 6.87 13.34
C ARG A 190 -18.94 7.03 12.09
N ASP A 191 -19.65 8.15 12.01
CA ASP A 191 -20.41 8.53 10.82
C ASP A 191 -19.50 8.61 9.60
N HIS A 192 -19.84 7.84 8.56
CA HIS A 192 -19.02 7.71 7.37
C HIS A 192 -18.92 9.05 6.61
N ALA A 193 -20.01 9.81 6.52
CA ALA A 193 -20.02 11.09 5.80
C ALA A 193 -19.09 12.13 6.48
N CYS A 194 -19.11 12.18 7.81
CA CYS A 194 -18.18 13.00 8.58
C CYS A 194 -16.73 12.57 8.38
N VAL A 195 -16.42 11.27 8.44
CA VAL A 195 -15.05 10.79 8.26
C VAL A 195 -14.56 10.98 6.81
N GLU A 196 -15.44 10.91 5.82
CA GLU A 196 -15.12 11.27 4.43
C GLU A 196 -14.72 12.74 4.30
N GLN A 197 -15.43 13.66 4.97
CA GLN A 197 -14.98 15.06 5.01
C GLN A 197 -13.60 15.19 5.66
N CYS A 198 -13.35 14.51 6.79
CA CYS A 198 -12.02 14.49 7.41
C CYS A 198 -10.93 13.97 6.46
N ARG A 199 -11.24 12.95 5.63
CA ARG A 199 -10.32 12.42 4.61
C ARG A 199 -10.05 13.43 3.50
N ALA A 200 -11.09 14.15 3.05
CA ALA A 200 -10.96 15.24 2.08
C ALA A 200 -10.08 16.37 2.62
N ASP A 201 -10.32 16.81 3.86
CA ASP A 201 -9.52 17.85 4.52
C ASP A 201 -8.07 17.43 4.70
N ARG A 202 -7.84 16.16 5.09
CA ARG A 202 -6.50 15.57 5.15
C ARG A 202 -5.82 15.56 3.78
N GLN A 203 -6.55 15.25 2.71
CA GLN A 203 -5.98 15.26 1.36
C GLN A 203 -5.55 16.68 0.97
N THR A 204 -6.41 17.68 1.22
CA THR A 204 -6.09 19.10 1.02
C THR A 204 -4.88 19.53 1.84
N CYS A 205 -4.80 19.13 3.10
CA CYS A 205 -3.66 19.41 3.97
C CYS A 205 -2.34 18.81 3.44
N ARG A 206 -2.37 17.56 2.96
CA ARG A 206 -1.17 16.85 2.50
C ARG A 206 -0.67 17.33 1.14
N GLN A 207 -1.55 17.87 0.31
CA GLN A 207 -1.26 18.14 -1.10
C GLN A 207 0.00 19.02 -1.29
N PRO A 208 0.16 20.16 -0.59
CA PRO A 208 1.34 21.01 -0.76
C PRO A 208 2.66 20.30 -0.40
N THR A 209 2.65 19.49 0.66
CA THR A 209 3.82 18.71 1.08
C THR A 209 4.15 17.62 0.06
N LEU A 210 3.14 16.96 -0.50
CA LEU A 210 3.33 15.93 -1.53
C LEU A 210 3.81 16.52 -2.85
N ASP A 211 3.32 17.69 -3.24
CA ASP A 211 3.74 18.40 -4.44
C ASP A 211 5.22 18.82 -4.33
N ARG A 212 5.61 19.36 -3.18
CA ARG A 212 7.01 19.67 -2.88
C ARG A 212 7.90 18.43 -2.90
N LEU A 213 7.51 17.37 -2.18
CA LEU A 213 8.24 16.10 -2.18
C LEU A 213 8.42 15.54 -3.61
N SER A 214 7.37 15.61 -4.44
CA SER A 214 7.45 15.17 -5.83
C SER A 214 8.44 16.00 -6.64
N SER A 215 8.45 17.32 -6.44
CA SER A 215 9.41 18.23 -7.07
C SER A 215 10.84 17.94 -6.64
N ASP A 216 11.08 17.77 -5.34
CA ASP A 216 12.40 17.50 -4.76
C ASP A 216 12.95 16.14 -5.24
N ILE A 217 12.11 15.08 -5.27
CA ILE A 217 12.50 13.78 -5.82
C ILE A 217 12.84 13.89 -7.31
N ALA A 218 12.09 14.66 -8.08
CA ALA A 218 12.37 14.88 -9.50
C ALA A 218 13.73 15.58 -9.68
N ALA A 219 14.03 16.59 -8.87
CA ALA A 219 15.32 17.28 -8.86
C ALA A 219 16.47 16.34 -8.49
N CYS A 220 16.32 15.52 -7.44
CA CYS A 220 17.32 14.51 -7.05
C CYS A 220 17.59 13.49 -8.17
N ASN A 221 16.54 13.04 -8.88
CA ASN A 221 16.70 12.12 -10.01
C ASN A 221 17.41 12.80 -11.19
N ALA A 222 17.04 14.03 -11.53
CA ALA A 222 17.70 14.80 -12.59
C ALA A 222 19.19 15.00 -12.27
N ARG A 223 19.52 15.28 -11.01
CA ARG A 223 20.91 15.42 -10.56
C ARG A 223 21.68 14.11 -10.70
N ARG A 224 21.15 13.01 -10.17
CA ARG A 224 21.74 11.67 -10.31
C ARG A 224 22.00 11.33 -11.79
N ASP A 225 21.01 11.54 -12.65
CA ASP A 225 21.11 11.19 -14.06
C ASP A 225 22.18 12.04 -14.77
N SER A 226 22.29 13.32 -14.41
CA SER A 226 23.38 14.19 -14.86
C SER A 226 24.75 13.70 -14.36
N ASP A 227 24.89 13.33 -13.08
CA ASP A 227 26.15 12.88 -12.51
C ASP A 227 26.58 11.52 -13.11
N ILE A 228 25.63 10.60 -13.35
CA ILE A 228 25.89 9.36 -14.08
C ILE A 228 26.37 9.66 -15.50
N GLN A 229 25.76 10.61 -16.20
CA GLN A 229 26.20 10.97 -17.55
C GLN A 229 27.62 11.53 -17.53
N ASN A 230 27.94 12.40 -16.58
CA ASN A 230 29.30 12.91 -16.39
C ASN A 230 30.31 11.77 -16.16
N CYS A 231 29.97 10.77 -15.33
CA CYS A 231 30.83 9.59 -15.14
C CYS A 231 31.08 8.83 -16.44
N LYS A 232 30.06 8.72 -17.30
CA LYS A 232 30.18 8.05 -18.61
C LYS A 232 31.03 8.83 -19.61
N ASP A 233 31.03 10.15 -19.51
CA ASP A 233 31.82 11.03 -20.38
C ASP A 233 33.28 11.09 -19.92
N LEU A 234 33.54 10.92 -18.62
CA LEU A 234 34.89 10.96 -18.03
C LEU A 234 35.66 9.63 -18.14
N TYR A 235 34.97 8.50 -18.01
CA TYR A 235 35.62 7.18 -17.91
C TYR A 235 35.14 6.23 -19.01
N ALA A 236 36.08 5.47 -19.58
CA ALA A 236 35.81 4.50 -20.63
C ALA A 236 34.91 3.35 -20.13
N ASP A 237 34.13 2.78 -21.07
CA ASP A 237 33.25 1.65 -20.80
C ASP A 237 34.01 0.45 -20.19
N GLY A 238 33.48 -0.10 -19.09
CA GLY A 238 34.03 -1.29 -18.43
C GLY A 238 35.21 -1.04 -17.49
N THR A 239 35.52 0.23 -17.17
CA THR A 239 36.58 0.58 -16.21
C THR A 239 36.06 0.58 -14.76
N PRO A 240 36.84 0.09 -13.77
CA PRO A 240 36.46 0.17 -12.36
C PRO A 240 36.19 1.60 -11.87
N GLU A 241 36.90 2.58 -12.41
CA GLU A 241 36.74 4.00 -12.09
C GLU A 241 35.36 4.51 -12.52
N ARG A 242 34.85 4.05 -13.67
CA ARG A 242 33.50 4.38 -14.13
C ARG A 242 32.44 3.81 -13.20
N ASP A 243 32.59 2.54 -12.84
CA ASP A 243 31.62 1.84 -11.98
C ASP A 243 31.55 2.52 -10.60
N GLN A 244 32.71 2.80 -9.99
CA GLN A 244 32.77 3.53 -8.71
C GLN A 244 32.16 4.94 -8.80
N CYS A 245 32.40 5.66 -9.90
CA CYS A 245 31.80 6.99 -10.11
C CYS A 245 30.27 6.92 -10.20
N ILE A 246 29.75 5.95 -10.96
CA ILE A 246 28.31 5.71 -11.11
C ILE A 246 27.69 5.33 -9.77
N ASP A 247 28.32 4.46 -9.00
CA ASP A 247 27.83 4.05 -7.68
C ASP A 247 27.77 5.24 -6.72
N ASN A 248 28.79 6.09 -6.68
CA ASN A 248 28.78 7.32 -5.87
C ASN A 248 27.64 8.26 -6.28
N ALA A 249 27.39 8.44 -7.59
CA ALA A 249 26.27 9.24 -8.08
C ALA A 249 24.91 8.64 -7.68
N GLN A 250 24.79 7.31 -7.69
CA GLN A 250 23.58 6.61 -7.24
C GLN A 250 23.33 6.79 -5.75
N VAL A 251 24.37 6.66 -4.92
CA VAL A 251 24.33 6.89 -3.46
C VAL A 251 23.92 8.33 -3.15
N ALA A 252 24.57 9.32 -3.74
CA ALA A 252 24.21 10.73 -3.55
C ALA A 252 22.75 11.01 -3.97
N GLY A 253 22.31 10.42 -5.08
CA GLY A 253 20.92 10.50 -5.51
C GLY A 253 19.94 9.82 -4.53
N PHE A 254 20.37 8.74 -3.87
CA PHE A 254 19.59 8.07 -2.82
C PHE A 254 19.47 8.94 -1.58
N GLU A 255 20.59 9.43 -1.05
CA GLU A 255 20.64 10.32 0.12
C GLU A 255 19.79 11.58 -0.09
N CYS A 256 19.85 12.20 -1.29
CA CYS A 256 19.01 13.34 -1.66
C CYS A 256 17.51 13.02 -1.56
N ARG A 257 17.07 11.87 -2.11
CA ARG A 257 15.67 11.44 -2.03
C ARG A 257 15.25 11.07 -0.62
N ASP A 258 16.16 10.56 0.19
CA ASP A 258 15.92 10.24 1.58
C ASP A 258 15.70 11.52 2.39
N GLN A 259 16.58 12.51 2.25
CA GLN A 259 16.43 13.82 2.85
C GLN A 259 15.12 14.50 2.44
N ALA A 260 14.74 14.45 1.15
CA ALA A 260 13.47 15.00 0.70
C ALA A 260 12.25 14.37 1.41
N ARG A 261 12.33 13.07 1.75
CA ARG A 261 11.27 12.39 2.52
C ARG A 261 11.28 12.80 3.99
N GLU A 262 12.46 12.94 4.60
CA GLU A 262 12.59 13.45 5.96
C GLU A 262 12.06 14.89 6.07
N ASP A 263 12.33 15.75 5.09
CA ASP A 263 11.82 17.12 5.04
C ASP A 263 10.28 17.17 4.87
N ALA A 264 9.71 16.20 4.15
CA ALA A 264 8.27 16.07 3.97
C ALA A 264 7.56 15.52 5.22
N ARG A 265 8.28 14.81 6.09
CA ARG A 265 7.71 14.05 7.22
C ARG A 265 6.94 14.94 8.21
N PRO A 266 7.44 16.10 8.68
CA PRO A 266 6.71 16.95 9.62
C PRO A 266 5.36 17.42 9.07
N GLY A 267 5.31 17.87 7.82
CA GLY A 267 4.05 18.33 7.20
C GLY A 267 3.01 17.21 7.10
N LEU A 268 3.45 16.00 6.75
CA LEU A 268 2.57 14.83 6.71
C LEU A 268 2.10 14.39 8.10
N GLN A 269 2.95 14.55 9.12
CA GLN A 269 2.62 14.26 10.52
C GLN A 269 1.55 15.23 11.04
N THR A 270 1.72 16.54 10.84
CA THR A 270 0.72 17.55 11.22
C THR A 270 -0.64 17.26 10.57
N CYS A 271 -0.67 16.93 9.28
CA CYS A 271 -1.92 16.56 8.61
C CYS A 271 -2.55 15.26 9.16
N ARG A 272 -1.73 14.33 9.65
CA ARG A 272 -2.22 13.10 10.30
C ARG A 272 -2.86 13.41 11.66
N GLU A 273 -2.27 14.31 12.44
CA GLU A 273 -2.81 14.75 13.74
C GLU A 273 -4.16 15.44 13.54
N HIS A 274 -4.25 16.42 12.64
CA HIS A 274 -5.52 17.07 12.30
C HIS A 274 -6.61 16.08 11.86
N PHE A 275 -6.25 15.08 11.06
CA PHE A 275 -7.20 14.04 10.67
C PHE A 275 -7.73 13.24 11.87
N ARG A 276 -6.87 12.89 12.82
CA ARG A 276 -7.30 12.13 14.00
C ARG A 276 -8.23 12.95 14.88
N ASP A 277 -7.94 14.22 15.06
CA ASP A 277 -8.79 15.12 15.83
C ASP A 277 -10.15 15.30 15.16
N CYS A 278 -10.16 15.45 13.84
CA CYS A 278 -11.39 15.48 13.04
C CYS A 278 -12.22 14.19 13.21
N VAL A 279 -11.62 13.00 13.04
CA VAL A 279 -12.33 11.71 13.20
C VAL A 279 -12.81 11.49 14.64
N ARG A 280 -12.06 11.96 15.64
CA ARG A 280 -12.50 11.89 17.04
C ARG A 280 -13.73 12.74 17.30
N ALA A 281 -13.85 13.88 16.62
CA ALA A 281 -14.99 14.79 16.70
C ALA A 281 -16.22 14.30 15.91
N CYS A 282 -16.06 13.34 14.99
CA CYS A 282 -17.19 12.79 14.26
C CYS A 282 -18.20 12.07 15.17
N PRO A 283 -19.50 12.23 14.92
CA PRO A 283 -20.54 11.55 15.68
C PRO A 283 -20.49 10.03 15.46
N PRO A 284 -21.16 9.24 16.32
CA PRO A 284 -21.36 7.80 16.11
C PRO A 284 -22.03 7.52 14.77
N ALA A 285 -21.84 6.31 14.24
CA ALA A 285 -22.54 5.87 13.04
C ALA A 285 -24.05 5.82 13.31
N SER A 286 -24.83 6.40 12.39
CA SER A 286 -26.31 6.39 12.41
C SER A 286 -26.87 5.20 11.63
#